data_AF-A0A060BXP6-F1
#
_entry.id   AF-A0A060BXP6-F1
#
_cell.length_a   1.000
_cell.length_b   1.000
_cell.length_c   1.000
_cell.angle_alpha   90.00
_cell.angle_beta   90.00
_cell.angle_gamma   90.00
#
_symmetry.space_group_name_H-M   'P 1'
#
loop_
_entity.id
_entity.type
_entity.pdbx_description
1 polymer ?
#
loop_
_entity_poly.entity_id
_entity_poly.type
_entity_poly.pdbx_seq_one_letter_code
_entity_poly.pdbx_strand_id
1 'polypeptide(L)'
;QAIRLFDQPDAGMWELRTRARIHTSSALMSWAACDRLGKIAQALQLPDRAEYWLGHAASMRERLLRESWNEQRQAFAESFGGRDMDASVLLMAEVGIIDPKDPRFVSTVDELERVLCDGPYMRRYEAPDDFGRPETAFNICA
;
A
#
# COMPACT_ATOMS: atom_id res chain seq x y z
N GLN A 1 4.09 6.45 16.64
CA GLN A 1 4.28 7.28 15.43
C GLN A 1 3.41 6.77 14.28
N ALA A 2 3.39 5.46 14.01
CA ALA A 2 2.52 4.82 12.99
C ALA A 2 1.05 5.30 12.98
N ILE A 3 0.34 5.23 14.12
CA ILE A 3 -1.06 5.70 14.21
C ILE A 3 -1.20 7.17 13.77
N ARG A 4 -0.23 8.02 14.11
CA ARG A 4 -0.28 9.46 13.84
C ARG A 4 -0.02 9.78 12.36
N LEU A 5 0.75 8.95 11.66
CA LEU A 5 1.18 9.21 10.28
C LEU A 5 0.35 8.46 9.23
N PHE A 6 -0.45 7.49 9.64
CA PHE A 6 -1.18 6.58 8.75
C PHE A 6 -2.01 7.24 7.65
N ASP A 7 -2.65 8.37 7.96
CA ASP A 7 -3.51 9.10 7.03
C ASP A 7 -2.99 10.50 6.72
N GLN A 8 -1.69 10.70 6.90
CA GLN A 8 -1.05 11.98 6.61
C GLN A 8 -0.41 11.94 5.22
N PRO A 9 -0.50 13.03 4.44
CA PRO A 9 0.21 13.09 3.17
C PRO A 9 1.73 13.04 3.34
N ASP A 10 2.41 12.27 2.51
CA ASP A 10 3.87 12.20 2.42
C ASP A 10 4.33 12.01 0.96
N ALA A 11 5.65 11.87 0.75
CA ALA A 11 6.26 11.73 -0.57
C ALA A 11 6.24 10.29 -1.13
N GLY A 12 5.71 9.33 -0.36
CA GLY A 12 5.67 7.91 -0.70
C GLY A 12 7.05 7.26 -0.65
N MET A 13 7.10 5.93 -0.78
CA MET A 13 8.36 5.17 -0.74
C MET A 13 9.34 5.49 -1.89
N TRP A 14 8.86 6.18 -2.92
CA TRP A 14 9.66 6.62 -4.06
C TRP A 14 10.21 8.04 -3.91
N GLU A 15 9.98 8.70 -2.77
CA GLU A 15 10.51 10.03 -2.43
C GLU A 15 10.17 11.08 -3.52
N LEU A 16 8.88 11.14 -3.88
CA LEU A 16 8.37 11.98 -4.95
C LEU A 16 8.44 13.46 -4.56
N ARG A 17 9.16 14.28 -5.33
CA ARG A 17 9.51 15.65 -4.89
C ARG A 17 8.38 16.68 -5.06
N THR A 18 7.46 16.41 -5.98
CA THR A 18 6.44 17.37 -6.42
C THR A 18 5.03 17.02 -5.97
N ARG A 19 4.86 15.91 -5.24
CA ARG A 19 3.55 15.43 -4.78
C ARG A 19 3.63 14.95 -3.34
N ALA A 20 2.60 15.30 -2.58
CA ALA A 20 2.32 14.69 -1.30
C ALA A 20 0.89 14.16 -1.29
N ARG A 21 0.72 12.87 -1.03
CA ARG A 21 -0.59 12.20 -0.93
C ARG A 21 -0.58 11.22 0.24
N ILE A 22 -1.75 10.77 0.64
CA ILE A 22 -1.84 9.64 1.57
C ILE A 22 -1.56 8.38 0.75
N HIS A 23 -0.28 8.07 0.57
CA HIS A 23 0.15 6.93 -0.24
C HIS A 23 -0.24 5.61 0.41
N THR A 24 -0.78 4.70 -0.38
CA THR A 24 -1.25 3.38 0.07
C THR A 24 -0.11 2.61 0.72
N SER A 25 1.11 2.70 0.17
CA SER A 25 2.31 2.05 0.73
C SER A 25 2.70 2.61 2.11
N SER A 26 2.66 3.92 2.30
CA SER A 26 2.95 4.57 3.60
C SER A 26 1.90 4.20 4.67
N ALA A 27 0.62 4.26 4.30
CA ALA A 27 -0.47 3.83 5.16
C ALA A 27 -0.36 2.32 5.50
N LEU A 28 0.01 1.50 4.53
CA LEU A 28 0.22 0.06 4.68
C LEU A 28 1.34 -0.24 5.69
N MET A 29 2.47 0.45 5.60
CA MET A 29 3.57 0.28 6.55
C MET A 29 3.19 0.74 7.97
N SER A 30 2.41 1.81 8.08
CA SER A 30 1.87 2.26 9.37
C SER A 30 0.91 1.23 9.98
N TRP A 31 0.04 0.63 9.17
CA TRP A 31 -0.81 -0.49 9.59
C TRP A 31 0.03 -1.69 10.02
N ALA A 32 1.01 -2.10 9.21
CA ALA A 32 1.85 -3.26 9.49
C ALA A 32 2.61 -3.09 10.81
N ALA A 33 3.11 -1.88 11.10
CA ALA A 33 3.73 -1.59 12.39
C ALA A 33 2.77 -1.83 13.56
N CYS A 34 1.52 -1.36 13.50
CA CYS A 34 0.51 -1.62 14.54
C CYS A 34 0.18 -3.12 14.65
N ASP A 35 -0.03 -3.82 13.54
CA ASP A 35 -0.30 -5.27 13.52
C ASP A 35 0.84 -6.06 14.18
N ARG A 36 2.09 -5.79 13.80
CA ARG A 36 3.26 -6.48 14.38
C ARG A 36 3.46 -6.13 15.86
N LEU A 37 3.25 -4.88 16.27
CA LEU A 37 3.32 -4.50 17.68
C LEU A 37 2.24 -5.21 18.52
N GLY A 38 1.04 -5.40 17.98
CA GLY A 38 -0.02 -6.19 18.61
C GLY A 38 0.39 -7.65 18.81
N LYS A 39 0.91 -8.29 17.76
CA LYS A 39 1.41 -9.69 17.82
C LYS A 39 2.58 -9.86 18.80
N ILE A 40 3.51 -8.90 18.82
CA ILE A 40 4.62 -8.88 19.79
C ILE A 40 4.09 -8.75 21.22
N ALA A 41 3.14 -7.85 21.46
CA ALA A 41 2.53 -7.68 22.78
C ALA A 41 1.81 -8.95 23.26
N GLN A 42 1.15 -9.69 22.37
CA GLN A 42 0.58 -11.00 22.69
C GLN A 42 1.66 -12.02 23.08
N ALA A 43 2.74 -12.11 22.31
CA ALA A 43 3.86 -13.01 22.60
C ALA A 43 4.55 -12.69 23.93
N LEU A 44 4.59 -11.41 24.31
CA LEU A 44 5.12 -10.93 25.58
C LEU A 44 4.11 -10.92 26.74
N GLN A 45 2.88 -11.41 26.51
CA GLN A 45 1.81 -11.46 27.52
C GLN A 45 1.44 -10.08 28.10
N LEU A 46 1.37 -9.05 27.25
CA LEU A 46 0.99 -7.67 27.59
C LEU A 46 -0.43 -7.36 27.03
N PRO A 47 -1.52 -7.76 27.72
CA PRO A 47 -2.88 -7.71 27.17
C PRO A 47 -3.32 -6.30 26.77
N ASP A 48 -3.14 -5.29 27.62
CA ASP A 48 -3.53 -3.91 27.33
C ASP A 48 -2.82 -3.34 26.09
N ARG A 49 -1.56 -3.74 25.87
CA ARG A 49 -0.80 -3.33 24.69
C ARG A 49 -1.24 -4.08 23.44
N ALA A 50 -1.56 -5.37 23.56
CA ALA A 50 -2.10 -6.15 22.47
C ALA A 50 -3.44 -5.57 22.00
N GLU A 51 -4.36 -5.28 22.93
CA GLU A 51 -5.64 -4.65 22.63
C GLU A 51 -5.47 -3.29 21.95
N TYR A 52 -4.62 -2.43 22.52
CA TYR A 52 -4.35 -1.09 21.97
C TYR A 52 -3.87 -1.16 20.51
N TRP A 53 -2.84 -1.96 20.22
CA TRP A 53 -2.25 -2.01 18.88
C TRP A 53 -3.14 -2.75 17.87
N LEU A 54 -3.77 -3.86 18.26
CA LEU A 54 -4.66 -4.62 17.38
C LEU A 54 -5.95 -3.86 17.08
N GLY A 55 -6.50 -3.10 18.04
CA GLY A 55 -7.65 -2.24 17.81
C GLY A 55 -7.36 -1.17 16.76
N HIS A 56 -6.20 -0.51 16.86
CA HIS A 56 -5.76 0.42 15.82
C HIS A 56 -5.52 -0.27 14.48
N ALA A 57 -4.82 -1.41 14.46
CA ALA A 57 -4.57 -2.15 13.22
C ALA A 57 -5.86 -2.59 12.52
N ALA A 58 -6.90 -3.00 13.27
CA ALA A 58 -8.20 -3.36 12.70
C ALA A 58 -8.88 -2.17 12.02
N SER A 59 -8.98 -1.04 12.72
CA SER A 59 -9.59 0.19 12.16
C SER A 59 -8.80 0.72 10.94
N MET A 60 -7.47 0.69 11.01
CA MET A 60 -6.59 1.10 9.91
C MET A 60 -6.75 0.18 8.69
N ARG A 61 -6.88 -1.14 8.90
CA ARG A 61 -7.11 -2.10 7.81
C ARG A 61 -8.38 -1.80 7.03
N GLU A 62 -9.49 -1.60 7.74
CA GLU A 62 -10.77 -1.29 7.11
C GLU A 62 -10.71 0.00 6.30
N ARG A 63 -10.11 1.05 6.87
CA ARG A 63 -9.95 2.32 6.16
C ARG A 63 -9.01 2.18 4.97
N LEU A 64 -7.84 1.57 5.12
CA LEU A 64 -6.88 1.39 4.04
C LEU A 64 -7.52 0.67 2.85
N LEU A 65 -8.12 -0.50 3.08
CA LEU A 65 -8.74 -1.29 2.01
C LEU A 65 -9.90 -0.57 1.31
N ARG A 66 -10.62 0.31 2.03
CA ARG A 66 -11.72 1.08 1.45
C ARG A 66 -11.20 2.28 0.65
N GLU A 67 -10.30 3.07 1.23
CA GLU A 67 -9.86 4.34 0.65
C GLU A 67 -8.84 4.14 -0.48
N SER A 68 -8.04 3.06 -0.47
CA SER A 68 -7.12 2.76 -1.58
C SER A 68 -7.77 2.02 -2.75
N TRP A 69 -8.99 1.51 -2.59
CA TRP A 69 -9.71 0.83 -3.67
C TRP A 69 -10.29 1.83 -4.67
N ASN A 70 -9.97 1.67 -5.95
CA ASN A 70 -10.53 2.47 -7.02
C ASN A 70 -11.59 1.68 -7.80
N GLU A 71 -12.85 2.04 -7.64
CA GLU A 71 -13.98 1.36 -8.31
C GLU A 71 -13.94 1.45 -9.83
N GLN A 72 -13.33 2.47 -10.42
CA GLN A 72 -13.29 2.60 -11.88
C GLN A 72 -12.18 1.74 -12.50
N ARG A 73 -11.07 1.57 -11.78
CA ARG A 73 -9.95 0.72 -12.19
C ARG A 73 -10.14 -0.73 -11.78
N GLN A 74 -11.04 -1.00 -10.82
CA GLN A 74 -11.16 -2.29 -10.14
C GLN A 74 -9.81 -2.77 -9.58
N ALA A 75 -9.09 -1.84 -8.94
CA ALA A 75 -7.75 -2.10 -8.41
C ALA A 75 -7.43 -1.20 -7.20
N PHE A 76 -6.49 -1.63 -6.36
CA PHE A 76 -5.90 -0.76 -5.34
C PHE A 76 -4.93 0.23 -5.98
N ALA A 77 -5.16 1.53 -5.75
CA ALA A 77 -4.40 2.62 -6.33
C ALA A 77 -3.23 3.05 -5.42
N GLU A 78 -2.36 3.90 -5.96
CA GLU A 78 -1.15 4.39 -5.28
C GLU A 78 -1.42 5.21 -4.01
N SER A 79 -2.60 5.82 -3.91
CA SER A 79 -3.00 6.64 -2.76
C SER A 79 -4.50 6.53 -2.46
N PHE A 80 -4.89 7.01 -1.28
CA PHE A 80 -6.30 7.10 -0.89
C PHE A 80 -7.06 8.05 -1.80
N GLY A 81 -8.18 7.57 -2.37
CA GLY A 81 -8.98 8.28 -3.36
C GLY A 81 -8.27 8.47 -4.72
N GLY A 82 -7.06 7.93 -4.88
CA GLY A 82 -6.27 8.01 -6.10
C GLY A 82 -6.77 7.07 -7.20
N ARG A 83 -6.15 7.19 -8.39
CA ARG A 83 -6.43 6.35 -9.56
C ARG A 83 -5.19 5.72 -10.18
N ASP A 84 -4.03 6.35 -10.01
CA ASP A 84 -2.80 5.93 -10.66
C ASP A 84 -2.31 4.61 -10.05
N MET A 85 -1.75 3.74 -10.90
CA MET A 85 -1.19 2.47 -10.48
C MET A 85 0.26 2.62 -10.01
N ASP A 86 0.64 1.87 -8.97
CA ASP A 86 1.98 1.84 -8.41
C ASP A 86 2.31 0.42 -7.93
N ALA A 87 3.46 -0.11 -8.32
CA ALA A 87 3.88 -1.47 -8.00
C ALA A 87 4.01 -1.71 -6.48
N SER A 88 4.14 -0.66 -5.67
CA SER A 88 4.18 -0.77 -4.21
C SER A 88 2.92 -1.37 -3.59
N VAL A 89 1.77 -1.35 -4.28
CA VAL A 89 0.55 -1.99 -3.77
C VAL A 89 0.66 -3.52 -3.74
N LEU A 90 1.61 -4.12 -4.47
CA LEU A 90 1.90 -5.56 -4.37
C LEU A 90 2.35 -5.96 -2.96
N LEU A 91 2.95 -5.02 -2.21
CA LEU A 91 3.34 -5.26 -0.81
C LEU A 91 2.14 -5.55 0.09
N MET A 92 0.91 -5.22 -0.30
CA MET A 92 -0.29 -5.51 0.49
C MET A 92 -0.42 -7.00 0.80
N ALA A 93 -0.20 -7.87 -0.19
CA ALA A 93 -0.18 -9.31 0.02
C ALA A 93 1.03 -9.74 0.85
N GLU A 94 2.22 -9.22 0.55
CA GLU A 94 3.48 -9.57 1.23
C GLU A 94 3.43 -9.29 2.73
N VAL A 95 2.89 -8.14 3.15
CA VAL A 95 2.74 -7.83 4.58
C VAL A 95 1.51 -8.46 5.23
N GLY A 96 0.64 -9.08 4.43
CA GLY A 96 -0.51 -9.86 4.90
C GLY A 96 -1.73 -9.03 5.30
N ILE A 97 -1.95 -7.85 4.69
CA ILE A 97 -3.19 -7.08 4.95
C ILE A 97 -4.40 -7.69 4.23
N ILE A 98 -4.15 -8.34 3.09
CA ILE A 98 -5.12 -8.94 2.19
C ILE A 98 -4.66 -10.34 1.79
N ASP A 99 -5.62 -11.24 1.58
CA ASP A 99 -5.33 -12.56 1.04
C ASP A 99 -4.85 -12.40 -0.42
N PRO A 100 -3.73 -13.02 -0.84
CA PRO A 100 -3.28 -12.99 -2.23
C PRO A 100 -4.33 -13.50 -3.25
N LYS A 101 -5.33 -14.28 -2.79
CA LYS A 101 -6.45 -14.78 -3.59
C LYS A 101 -7.73 -13.95 -3.46
N ASP A 102 -7.72 -12.85 -2.70
CA ASP A 102 -8.84 -11.91 -2.68
C ASP A 102 -9.08 -11.41 -4.12
N PRO A 103 -10.31 -11.49 -4.66
CA PRO A 103 -10.59 -11.06 -6.03
C PRO A 103 -10.15 -9.63 -6.34
N ARG A 104 -10.19 -8.73 -5.34
CA ARG A 104 -9.72 -7.35 -5.49
C ARG A 104 -8.21 -7.28 -5.68
N PHE A 105 -7.45 -8.11 -4.96
CA PHE A 105 -6.00 -8.17 -5.10
C PHE A 105 -5.60 -8.80 -6.43
N VAL A 106 -6.24 -9.90 -6.84
CA VAL A 106 -6.03 -10.51 -8.16
C VAL A 106 -6.29 -9.49 -9.28
N SER A 107 -7.44 -8.81 -9.25
CA SER A 107 -7.77 -7.75 -10.21
C SER A 107 -6.76 -6.60 -10.20
N THR A 108 -6.17 -6.29 -9.04
CA THR A 108 -5.10 -5.30 -8.92
C THR A 108 -3.82 -5.75 -9.62
N VAL A 109 -3.44 -7.03 -9.47
CA VAL A 109 -2.28 -7.61 -10.15
C VAL A 109 -2.48 -7.58 -11.67
N ASP A 110 -3.65 -7.99 -12.16
CA ASP A 110 -3.99 -7.96 -13.58
C ASP A 110 -3.90 -6.53 -14.15
N GLU A 111 -4.39 -5.54 -13.41
CA GLU A 111 -4.33 -4.13 -13.81
C GLU A 111 -2.90 -3.57 -13.78
N LEU A 112 -2.08 -3.96 -12.79
CA LEU A 112 -0.66 -3.60 -12.75
C LEU A 112 0.09 -4.20 -13.93
N GLU A 113 -0.14 -5.46 -14.27
CA GLU A 113 0.47 -6.11 -15.44
C GLU A 113 0.12 -5.35 -16.72
N ARG A 114 -1.16 -5.01 -16.90
CA ARG A 114 -1.64 -4.27 -18.09
C ARG A 114 -1.01 -2.88 -18.22
N VAL A 115 -0.78 -2.18 -17.11
CA VAL A 115 -0.44 -0.74 -17.09
C VAL A 115 1.06 -0.49 -16.90
N LEU A 116 1.72 -1.30 -16.09
CA LEU A 116 3.11 -1.09 -15.68
C LEU A 116 4.09 -2.04 -16.36
N CYS A 117 3.66 -3.19 -16.86
CA CYS A 117 4.57 -4.12 -17.52
C CYS A 117 4.86 -3.75 -18.98
N ASP A 118 6.05 -4.16 -19.42
CA ASP A 118 6.47 -4.28 -20.81
C ASP A 118 7.23 -5.62 -20.93
N GLY A 119 6.53 -6.65 -21.42
CA GLY A 119 7.00 -8.03 -21.35
C GLY A 119 7.24 -8.46 -19.89
N PRO A 120 8.41 -9.05 -19.55
CA PRO A 120 8.71 -9.52 -18.19
C PRO A 120 9.16 -8.41 -17.24
N TYR A 121 9.08 -7.14 -17.64
CA TYR A 121 9.63 -6.02 -16.88
C TYR A 121 8.53 -5.09 -16.39
N MET A 122 8.59 -4.63 -15.14
CA MET A 122 7.60 -3.73 -14.55
C MET A 122 8.21 -2.35 -14.19
N ARG A 123 7.48 -1.27 -14.48
CA ARG A 123 7.79 0.09 -14.01
C ARG A 123 7.35 0.32 -12.56
N ARG A 124 7.90 1.34 -11.90
CA ARG A 124 7.52 1.69 -10.52
C ARG A 124 6.06 2.15 -10.38
N TYR A 125 5.63 3.07 -11.25
CA TYR A 125 4.30 3.69 -11.20
C TYR A 125 3.87 4.26 -12.55
N GLU A 126 2.57 4.52 -12.68
CA GLU A 126 1.91 5.03 -13.88
C GLU A 126 2.08 6.55 -14.04
N ALA A 127 1.93 7.29 -12.93
CA ALA A 127 1.87 8.76 -12.95
C ALA A 127 3.24 9.42 -13.25
N PRO A 128 3.28 10.52 -14.02
CA PRO A 128 4.51 11.27 -14.26
C PRO A 128 5.20 11.72 -12.97
N ASP A 129 6.52 11.67 -12.95
CA ASP A 129 7.38 12.26 -11.91
C ASP A 129 8.20 13.43 -12.46
N ASP A 130 9.22 13.86 -11.71
CA ASP A 130 10.10 14.98 -12.09
C ASP A 130 10.88 14.73 -13.41
N PHE A 131 10.90 13.48 -13.89
CA PHE A 131 11.53 13.05 -15.14
C PHE A 131 10.51 12.71 -16.24
N GLY A 132 9.22 12.98 -16.02
CA GLY A 132 8.14 12.65 -16.94
C GLY A 132 7.48 11.31 -16.64
N ARG A 133 6.80 10.71 -17.63
CA ARG A 133 6.19 9.39 -17.44
C ARG A 133 7.30 8.35 -17.34
N PRO A 134 7.28 7.44 -16.36
CA PRO A 134 8.31 6.40 -16.28
C PRO A 134 8.34 5.54 -17.55
N GLU A 135 9.52 5.39 -18.14
CA GLU A 135 9.75 4.54 -19.32
C GLU A 135 10.59 3.30 -18.98
N THR A 136 11.43 3.41 -17.95
CA THR A 136 12.37 2.35 -17.55
C THR A 136 11.76 1.42 -16.50
N ALA A 137 11.97 0.12 -16.68
CA ALA A 137 11.61 -0.88 -15.69
C ALA A 137 12.49 -0.80 -14.43
N PHE A 138 11.96 -1.34 -13.34
CA PHE A 138 12.69 -1.52 -12.10
C PHE A 138 12.60 -2.98 -11.67
N ASN A 139 13.73 -3.71 -11.77
CA ASN A 139 13.74 -5.18 -11.61
C ASN A 139 13.22 -5.69 -10.26
N ILE A 140 13.19 -4.86 -9.23
CA ILE A 140 12.61 -5.23 -7.92
C ILE A 140 11.08 -5.35 -7.99
N CYS A 141 10.45 -4.68 -8.97
CA CYS A 141 9.01 -4.74 -9.20
C CYS A 141 8.60 -5.84 -10.20
N ALA A 142 9.54 -6.49 -10.88
CA ALA A 142 9.30 -7.48 -11.91
C ALA A 142 9.15 -8.89 -11.36
#